data_AF-A0A946QDJ8-F1
#
_entry.id   AF-A0A946QDJ8-F1
#
_cell.length_a   1.000
_cell.length_b   1.000
_cell.length_c   1.000
_cell.angle_alpha   90.00
_cell.angle_beta   90.00
_cell.angle_gamma   90.00
#
_symmetry.space_group_name_H-M   'P 1'
#
loop_
_entity.id
_entity.type
_entity.pdbx_description
1 polymer ?
#
loop_
_entity_poly.entity_id
_entity_poly.type
_entity_poly.pdbx_seq_one_letter_code
_entity_poly.pdbx_strand_id
1 'polypeptide(L)' 'ARKELTSDEIVAQIYLLAYSRRPTDEELGICRDIFSQEGTTRRQAAETILWALMNTPEFIIKD' A
#
# COMPACT_ATOMS: atom_id res chain seq x y z
N ALA A 1 15.70 -6.69 -18.85
CA ALA A 1 15.82 -5.55 -17.91
C ALA A 1 14.68 -5.66 -16.89
N ARG A 2 14.95 -5.46 -15.59
CA ARG A 2 13.91 -5.46 -14.56
C ARG A 2 13.21 -4.09 -14.64
N LYS A 3 11.91 -4.04 -14.97
CA LYS A 3 11.16 -2.78 -15.05
C LYS A 3 11.03 -2.21 -13.64
N GLU A 4 11.47 -0.98 -13.42
CA GLU A 4 11.17 -0.27 -12.18
C GLU A 4 9.67 0.03 -12.15
N LEU A 5 9.00 -0.45 -11.10
CA LEU A 5 7.58 -0.24 -10.90
C LEU A 5 7.35 1.19 -10.38
N THR A 6 6.32 1.86 -10.88
CA THR A 6 5.80 3.11 -10.32
C THR A 6 5.25 2.89 -8.90
N SER A 7 5.06 3.97 -8.13
CA SER A 7 4.44 3.88 -6.80
C SER A 7 3.05 3.26 -6.88
N ASP A 8 2.24 3.64 -7.88
CA ASP A 8 0.90 3.08 -8.08
C ASP A 8 0.92 1.58 -8.40
N GLU A 9 1.86 1.13 -9.25
CA GLU A 9 2.05 -0.29 -9.53
C GLU A 9 2.46 -1.08 -8.28
N ILE A 10 3.22 -0.48 -7.36
CA ILE A 10 3.52 -1.09 -6.05
C ILE A 10 2.26 -1.19 -5.21
N VAL A 11 1.50 -0.10 -5.07
CA VAL A 11 0.27 -0.09 -4.27
C VAL A 11 -0.69 -1.15 -4.78
N ALA A 12 -0.89 -1.25 -6.09
CA ALA A 12 -1.74 -2.26 -6.69
C ALA A 12 -1.29 -3.69 -6.35
N GLN A 13 0.02 -3.98 -6.32
CA GLN A 13 0.54 -5.28 -5.93
C GLN A 13 0.33 -5.58 -4.44
N ILE A 14 0.51 -4.59 -3.57
CA ILE A 14 0.26 -4.74 -2.13
C ILE A 14 -1.21 -5.06 -1.88
N TYR A 15 -2.13 -4.33 -2.51
CA TYR A 15 -3.58 -4.58 -2.39
C TYR A 15 -3.99 -5.95 -2.92
N LEU A 16 -3.40 -6.40 -4.04
CA LEU A 16 -3.63 -7.75 -4.55
C LEU A 16 -3.10 -8.82 -3.57
N LEU A 17 -1.95 -8.59 -2.93
CA LEU A 17 -1.38 -9.52 -1.96
C LEU A 17 -2.19 -9.59 -0.66
N ALA A 18 -2.61 -8.44 -0.13
CA ALA A 18 -3.31 -8.37 1.15
C ALA A 18 -4.81 -8.66 1.02
N TYR A 19 -5.49 -8.03 0.06
CA TYR A 19 -6.96 -8.02 -0.04
C TYR A 19 -7.49 -8.76 -1.28
N SER A 20 -6.62 -9.32 -2.13
CA SER A 20 -7.01 -10.00 -3.38
C SER A 20 -7.88 -9.14 -4.32
N ARG A 21 -7.72 -7.80 -4.26
CA ARG A 21 -8.38 -6.83 -5.15
C ARG A 21 -7.45 -5.69 -5.49
N ARG A 22 -7.84 -4.85 -6.45
CA ARG A 22 -7.17 -3.56 -6.70
C ARG A 22 -7.66 -2.49 -5.72
N PRO A 23 -6.83 -1.46 -5.42
CA PRO A 23 -7.29 -0.31 -4.65
C PRO A 23 -8.34 0.48 -5.44
N THR A 24 -9.19 1.22 -4.73
CA THR A 24 -10.00 2.29 -5.31
C THR A 24 -9.15 3.52 -5.57
N ASP A 25 -9.68 4.50 -6.32
CA ASP A 25 -8.95 5.76 -6.58
C ASP A 25 -8.69 6.57 -5.30
N GLU A 26 -9.61 6.51 -4.34
CA GLU A 26 -9.47 7.14 -3.02
C GLU A 26 -8.34 6.50 -2.21
N GLU A 27 -8.34 5.17 -2.11
CA GLU A 27 -7.30 4.38 -1.45
C GLU A 27 -5.92 4.60 -2.07
N LEU A 28 -5.87 4.69 -3.40
CA LEU A 28 -4.64 4.98 -4.14
C LEU A 28 -4.14 6.40 -3.82
N GLY A 29 -5.03 7.37 -3.68
CA GLY A 29 -4.71 8.73 -3.24
C GLY A 29 -4.02 8.74 -1.88
N ILE A 30 -4.63 8.08 -0.88
CA ILE A 30 -4.05 7.96 0.46
C ILE A 30 -2.66 7.30 0.42
N CYS A 31 -2.50 6.25 -0.38
CA CYS A 31 -1.21 5.57 -0.51
C CYS A 31 -0.15 6.46 -1.18
N ARG A 32 -0.52 7.27 -2.18
CA ARG A 32 0.39 8.22 -2.82
C ARG A 32 0.90 9.26 -1.83
N ASP A 33 0.05 9.75 -0.94
CA ASP A 33 0.46 10.71 0.09
C ASP A 33 1.57 10.12 0.99
N ILE A 34 1.51 8.82 1.31
CA ILE A 34 2.55 8.11 2.06
C ILE A 34 3.87 8.07 1.27
N PHE A 35 3.82 7.83 -0.05
CA PHE A 35 5.01 7.87 -0.90
C PHE A 35 5.58 9.28 -1.07
N SER A 36 4.78 10.32 -0.86
CA SER A 36 5.19 11.72 -0.97
C SER A 36 5.69 12.33 0.35
N GLN A 37 5.67 11.59 1.46
CA GLN A 37 6.17 12.07 2.75
C GLN A 37 7.68 12.36 2.70
N GLU A 38 8.08 13.54 3.19
CA GLU A 38 9.48 13.92 3.25
C GLU A 38 10.31 12.98 4.14
N GLY A 39 11.48 12.57 3.66
CA GLY A 39 12.37 11.65 4.38
C GLY A 39 11.97 10.16 4.27
N THR A 40 10.84 9.85 3.66
CA THR A 40 10.39 8.46 3.48
C THR A 40 11.00 7.87 2.20
N THR A 41 11.70 6.75 2.35
CA THR A 41 12.15 5.98 1.19
C THR A 41 10.98 5.22 0.57
N ARG A 42 11.09 4.95 -0.73
CA ARG A 42 10.10 4.15 -1.48
C ARG A 42 9.79 2.79 -0.84
N ARG A 43 10.81 2.18 -0.20
CA ARG A 43 10.67 0.92 0.53
C ARG A 43 9.86 1.10 1.82
N GLN A 44 10.19 2.11 2.61
CA GLN A 44 9.48 2.41 3.85
C GLN A 44 8.00 2.70 3.58
N ALA A 45 7.68 3.50 2.56
CA ALA A 45 6.29 3.76 2.17
C ALA A 45 5.53 2.46 1.84
N ALA A 46 6.13 1.56 1.06
CA ALA A 46 5.54 0.27 0.74
C ALA A 46 5.31 -0.61 1.98
N GLU A 47 6.29 -0.66 2.89
CA GLU A 47 6.20 -1.40 4.16
C GLU A 47 5.10 -0.81 5.07
N THR A 48 5.00 0.53 5.15
CA THR A 48 3.94 1.23 5.90
C THR A 48 2.56 0.89 5.36
N ILE A 49 2.36 0.90 4.04
CA ILE A 49 1.07 0.57 3.42
C ILE A 49 0.70 -0.88 3.70
N LEU A 50 1.62 -1.83 3.51
CA LEU A 50 1.37 -3.24 3.80
C LEU A 50 1.03 -3.45 5.28
N TRP A 51 1.77 -2.83 6.19
CA TRP A 51 1.47 -2.88 7.63
C TRP A 51 0.08 -2.32 7.92
N ALA A 52 -0.27 -1.15 7.36
CA ALA A 52 -1.57 -0.54 7.58
C ALA A 52 -2.71 -1.46 7.13
N LEU A 53 -2.62 -2.06 5.93
CA LEU A 53 -3.64 -2.97 5.40
C LEU A 53 -3.79 -4.25 6.22
N MET A 54 -2.70 -4.83 6.73
CA MET A 54 -2.79 -6.03 7.57
C MET A 54 -3.36 -5.77 8.96
N ASN A 55 -3.35 -4.52 9.43
CA ASN A 55 -3.80 -4.14 10.78
C ASN A 55 -5.14 -3.39 10.78
N THR A 56 -5.89 -3.39 9.67
CA THR A 56 -7.22 -2.76 9.65
C THR A 56 -8.29 -3.63 10.34
N PRO A 57 -9.39 -3.04 10.83
CA PRO A 57 -10.46 -3.75 11.54
C PRO A 57 -11.08 -4.91 10.76
N GLU A 58 -11.00 -4.89 9.43
CA GLU A 58 -11.46 -5.98 8.55
C GLU A 58 -10.72 -7.30 8.80
N PHE A 59 -9.54 -7.27 9.44
CA PHE A 59 -8.75 -8.46 9.82
C PHE A 59 -8.69 -8.69 11.34
N ILE A 60 -9.27 -7.79 12.15
CA ILE A 60 -9.28 -7.92 13.60
C ILE A 60 -10.48 -8.78 14.01
N ILE A 61 -10.24 -10.03 14.38
CA ILE A 61 -11.22 -10.87 15.06
C ILE A 61 -11.43 -10.29 16.45
N LYS A 62 -12.64 -9.80 16.72
CA LYS A 62 -13.04 -9.33 18.06
C LYS A 62 -13.63 -10.51 18.82
N ASP A 63 -13.11 -10.77 20.01
CA ASP A 63 -13.72 -11.64 21.03
C ASP A 63 -14.99 -10.99 21.63
#